data_AF-A0A9X6LLY1-F1
#
_entry.id   AF-A0A9X6LLY1-F1
#
_cell.length_a   1.000
_cell.length_b   1.000
_cell.length_c   1.000
_cell.angle_alpha   90.00
_cell.angle_beta   90.00
_cell.angle_gamma   90.00
#
_symmetry.space_group_name_H-M   'P 1'
#
loop_
_entity.id
_entity.type
_entity.pdbx_description
1 polymer ?
#
loop_
_entity_poly.entity_id
_entity_poly.type
_entity_poly.pdbx_seq_one_letter_code
_entity_poly.pdbx_strand_id
1 'polypeptide(L)' 'MMEEKFEVKPVGVKYICDSCNQGEMVPTNNIKMFEKNIEYIHKCSRCGAERGLNNKYPLIRYEQV' A
#
# COMPACT_ATOMS: atom_id res chain seq x y z
N MET A 1 15.87 31.05 6.80
CA MET A 1 15.14 29.77 6.61
C MET A 1 14.61 29.77 5.19
N MET A 2 14.87 28.72 4.42
CA MET A 2 14.65 28.70 2.97
C MET A 2 13.69 27.55 2.64
N GLU A 3 12.45 27.68 3.11
CA GLU A 3 11.37 26.75 2.76
C GLU A 3 10.67 27.26 1.50
N GLU A 4 10.50 26.40 0.51
CA GLU A 4 9.81 26.70 -0.74
C GLU A 4 8.51 25.89 -0.82
N LYS A 5 7.41 26.57 -1.17
CA LYS A 5 6.11 25.93 -1.35
C LYS A 5 5.95 25.53 -2.80
N PHE A 6 5.44 24.34 -3.04
CA PHE A 6 5.14 23.82 -4.36
C PHE A 6 3.77 23.13 -4.35
N GLU A 7 3.15 23.05 -5.52
CA GLU A 7 1.88 22.35 -5.69
C GLU A 7 2.10 20.83 -5.67
N VAL A 8 1.19 20.14 -5.00
CA VAL A 8 1.14 18.68 -4.99
C VAL A 8 -0.26 18.20 -5.31
N LYS A 9 -0.33 17.05 -5.98
CA LYS A 9 -1.58 16.34 -6.22
C LYS A 9 -1.63 15.08 -5.34
N PRO A 10 -2.68 14.91 -4.52
CA PRO A 10 -2.90 13.64 -3.81
C PRO A 10 -3.34 12.56 -4.82
N VAL A 11 -2.69 11.41 -4.78
CA VAL A 11 -3.00 10.24 -5.60
C VAL A 11 -3.27 9.02 -4.72
N GLY A 12 -4.35 8.30 -5.02
CA GLY A 12 -4.67 7.04 -4.39
C GLY A 12 -3.86 5.90 -5.00
N VAL A 13 -3.10 5.18 -4.17
CA VAL A 13 -2.30 4.03 -4.59
C VAL A 13 -2.92 2.77 -4.02
N LYS A 14 -3.31 1.87 -4.91
CA LYS A 14 -3.74 0.50 -4.59
C LYS A 14 -2.71 -0.50 -5.07
N TYR A 15 -2.63 -1.65 -4.41
CA TYR A 15 -1.76 -2.74 -4.82
C TYR A 15 -2.59 -3.80 -5.55
N ILE A 16 -2.27 -4.05 -6.82
CA ILE A 16 -2.95 -5.08 -7.62
C ILE A 16 -2.35 -6.43 -7.27
N CYS A 17 -3.22 -7.44 -7.10
CA CYS A 17 -2.81 -8.78 -6.75
C CYS A 17 -1.99 -9.43 -7.87
N ASP A 18 -0.73 -9.80 -7.59
CA ASP A 18 0.14 -10.44 -8.58
C ASP A 18 -0.32 -11.85 -8.98
N SER A 19 -1.13 -12.51 -8.14
CA SER A 19 -1.60 -13.88 -8.40
C SER A 19 -2.73 -13.94 -9.44
N CYS A 20 -3.61 -12.93 -9.48
CA CYS A 20 -4.75 -12.92 -10.41
C CYS A 20 -4.79 -11.71 -11.35
N ASN A 21 -3.96 -10.69 -11.11
CA ASN A 21 -3.89 -9.43 -11.88
C ASN A 21 -5.23 -8.69 -12.04
N GLN A 22 -6.22 -9.03 -11.22
CA GLN A 22 -7.58 -8.52 -11.34
C GLN A 22 -8.12 -7.95 -10.03
N GLY A 23 -7.73 -8.55 -8.91
CA GLY A 23 -8.14 -8.14 -7.58
C GLY A 23 -7.18 -7.14 -6.96
N GLU A 24 -7.65 -6.45 -5.94
CA GLU A 24 -6.86 -5.52 -5.14
C GLU A 24 -6.44 -6.22 -3.86
N MET A 25 -5.23 -5.94 -3.38
CA MET A 25 -4.74 -6.41 -2.09
C MET A 25 -5.26 -5.46 -1.00
N VAL A 26 -6.19 -5.94 -0.19
CA VAL A 26 -6.88 -5.19 0.88
C VAL A 26 -6.27 -5.59 2.23
N PRO A 27 -6.00 -4.65 3.15
CA PRO A 27 -5.30 -4.97 4.37
C PRO A 27 -6.22 -5.76 5.30
N THR A 28 -5.66 -6.80 5.90
CA THR A 28 -6.30 -7.53 6.98
C THR A 28 -5.95 -6.86 8.32
N ASN A 29 -6.50 -7.39 9.42
CA ASN A 29 -6.12 -6.97 10.78
C ASN A 29 -4.84 -7.65 11.29
N ASN A 30 -4.14 -8.41 10.44
CA ASN A 30 -2.92 -9.12 10.81
C ASN A 30 -1.67 -8.35 10.37
N ILE A 31 -0.66 -8.35 11.24
CA ILE A 31 0.68 -7.83 10.96
C ILE A 31 1.71 -8.90 11.32
N LYS A 32 2.80 -8.97 10.55
CA LYS A 32 3.99 -9.74 10.92
C LYS A 32 5.08 -8.76 11.30
N MET A 33 5.58 -8.90 12.52
CA MET A 33 6.64 -8.07 13.06
C MET A 33 7.93 -8.87 13.05
N PHE A 34 8.94 -8.36 12.36
CA PHE A 34 10.29 -8.91 12.34
C PHE A 34 11.22 -7.93 13.07
N GLU A 35 12.44 -8.36 13.41
CA GLU A 35 13.41 -7.52 14.13
C GLU A 35 13.70 -6.18 13.42
N LYS A 36 13.57 -6.12 12.08
CA LYS A 36 13.97 -4.96 11.25
C LYS A 36 12.83 -4.33 10.45
N ASN A 37 11.64 -4.93 10.38
CA ASN A 37 10.53 -4.44 9.58
C ASN A 37 9.16 -4.98 10.01
N ILE A 38 8.12 -4.31 9.55
CA ILE A 38 6.71 -4.69 9.73
C ILE A 38 6.13 -5.01 8.35
N GLU A 39 5.48 -6.16 8.24
CA GLU A 39 4.65 -6.50 7.08
C GLU A 39 3.17 -6.45 7.47
N TYR A 40 2.40 -5.68 6.72
CA TYR A 40 0.95 -5.65 6.79
C TYR A 40 0.40 -6.76 5.89
N ILE A 41 -0.35 -7.70 6.48
CA ILE A 41 -0.93 -8.79 5.70
C ILE A 41 -2.13 -8.27 4.92
N HIS A 42 -2.10 -8.46 3.61
CA HIS A 42 -3.20 -8.14 2.72
C HIS A 42 -3.75 -9.41 2.10
N LYS A 43 -5.06 -9.40 1.84
CA LYS A 43 -5.78 -10.46 1.13
C LYS A 43 -6.37 -9.91 -0.15
N CYS A 44 -6.23 -10.67 -1.23
CA CYS A 44 -6.82 -10.32 -2.51
C CYS A 44 -8.34 -10.37 -2.42
N SER A 45 -9.00 -9.30 -2.88
CA SER A 45 -10.46 -9.21 -2.94
C SER A 45 -11.13 -10.15 -3.93
N ARG A 46 -10.37 -10.81 -4.84
CA ARG A 46 -10.90 -11.72 -5.86
C ARG A 46 -10.49 -13.18 -5.66
N CYS A 47 -9.20 -13.49 -5.64
CA CYS A 47 -8.71 -14.88 -5.57
C CYS A 47 -8.38 -15.35 -4.15
N GLY A 48 -8.41 -14.45 -3.16
CA GLY A 48 -8.11 -14.77 -1.77
C GLY A 48 -6.62 -14.98 -1.44
N ALA A 49 -5.71 -14.80 -2.40
CA ALA A 49 -4.27 -14.87 -2.15
C ALA A 49 -3.85 -13.85 -1.09
N GLU A 50 -2.91 -14.22 -0.21
CA GLU A 50 -2.41 -13.38 0.86
C GLU A 50 -0.95 -12.97 0.62
N ARG A 51 -0.61 -11.75 1.01
CA ARG A 51 0.77 -11.23 0.90
C ARG A 51 1.08 -10.26 2.03
N GLY A 52 2.28 -10.38 2.60
CA GLY A 52 2.85 -9.36 3.46
C GLY A 52 3.39 -8.20 2.61
N LEU A 53 2.94 -6.98 2.89
CA LEU A 53 3.40 -5.76 2.21
C LEU A 53 3.96 -4.78 3.24
N ASN A 54 5.03 -4.07 2.90
CA ASN A 54 5.66 -3.09 3.80
C ASN A 54 4.80 -1.85 4.06
N ASN A 55 3.84 -1.57 3.18
CA ASN A 55 2.89 -0.47 3.33
C ASN A 55 1.48 -1.03 3.43
N LYS A 56 0.62 -0.32 4.17
CA LYS A 56 -0.80 -0.62 4.27
C LYS A 56 -1.52 0.01 3.08
N TYR A 57 -1.75 -0.77 2.03
CA TYR A 57 -2.52 -0.36 0.87
C TYR A 57 -4.03 -0.56 1.13
N PRO A 58 -4.92 0.24 0.53
CA PRO A 58 -4.61 1.44 -0.26
C PRO A 58 -4.06 2.58 0.62
N LEU A 59 -3.28 3.48 0.01
CA LEU A 59 -2.71 4.67 0.67
C LEU A 59 -2.77 5.90 -0.23
N ILE A 60 -2.57 7.07 0.35
CA ILE A 60 -2.43 8.33 -0.39
C ILE A 60 -0.94 8.67 -0.52
N ARG A 61 -0.50 9.02 -1.73
CA ARG A 61 0.79 9.68 -1.97
C ARG A 61 0.56 11.08 -2.50
N TYR A 62 1.56 11.94 -2.36
CA TYR A 62 1.57 13.27 -2.95
C TYR A 62 2.62 13.27 -4.06
N GLU A 63 2.20 13.64 -5.26
CA GLU A 63 3.08 13.78 -6.42
C GLU A 63 3.19 15.27 -6.77
N GLN A 64 4.39 15.72 -7.11
CA GLN A 64 4.61 17.07 -7.65
C GLN A 64 3.94 17.19 -9.02
N VAL A 65 3.33 18.35 -9.28
CA VAL A 65 2.64 18.66 -10.54
C VAL A 65 3.62 19.19 -11.58
#